data_AF-A0A2U3XFG6-F1
#
_entry.id   AF-A0A2U3XFG6-F1
#
_cell.length_a   1.000
_cell.length_b   1.000
_cell.length_c   1.000
_cell.angle_alpha   90.00
_cell.angle_beta   90.00
_cell.angle_gamma   90.00
#
_symmetry.space_group_name_H-M   'P 1'
#
loop_
_entity.id
_entity.type
_entity.pdbx_description
1 polymer ?
#
loop_
_entity_poly.entity_id
_entity_poly.type
_entity_poly.pdbx_seq_one_letter_code
_entity_poly.pdbx_strand_id
1 'polypeptide(L)'
;MPDLGELTEGFSLSHGGRPEAARLLVVVTDGESHDGEELPAALKACEAGRVTRYGIAVLGHYLRRQRDPTSFLREIRMIASDPDERFFFNVTDEAALTDIVDALGDRIFGLEGSHGENESSFGLEMSQIGFSTHRLKDGILFGMVGAYDWGGSVLWLEEGHHLFPPRTALEDEFPPALQNHAAYLGYSVSSMLLWGGRRLFLSGAPRFRHRGKVIAFQLKEDGAVRVAQSLQGEQIGSYFGSELCPLDTDGDGITDVLLVAAPMFLGPQNKETGRVYVYLVGQQSLLTLQGTLQPEPPQDARFGFAMGALPDLNQDGFADVVVGAPLEDGHHGALYLYHGTRSGLRPRPAQSFCNSLLKKKLEDAKRHRYRVLL
;
A
#
# COMPACT_ATOMS: atom_id res chain seq x y z
N MET A 1 -12.20 42.48 -6.34
CA MET A 1 -12.19 41.18 -7.06
C MET A 1 -13.06 41.26 -8.32
N PRO A 2 -13.14 40.25 -9.20
CA PRO A 2 -14.27 40.18 -10.13
C PRO A 2 -15.59 40.17 -9.32
N ASP A 3 -16.59 40.87 -9.84
CA ASP A 3 -17.91 41.05 -9.23
C ASP A 3 -18.57 39.67 -9.02
N LEU A 4 -19.26 39.46 -7.90
CA LEU A 4 -19.80 38.15 -7.48
C LEU A 4 -20.77 37.52 -8.50
N GLY A 5 -21.31 38.31 -9.44
CA GLY A 5 -22.09 37.83 -10.58
C GLY A 5 -21.27 37.10 -11.64
N GLU A 6 -20.01 37.48 -11.86
CA GLU A 6 -19.17 36.98 -12.96
C GLU A 6 -18.67 35.55 -12.74
N LEU A 7 -18.45 35.13 -11.49
CA LEU A 7 -17.92 33.80 -11.17
C LEU A 7 -18.90 32.66 -11.48
N THR A 8 -20.20 32.87 -11.22
CA THR A 8 -21.26 31.92 -11.62
C THR A 8 -21.56 31.98 -13.11
N GLU A 9 -21.33 33.13 -13.75
CA GLU A 9 -21.49 33.28 -15.20
C GLU A 9 -20.39 32.57 -15.98
N GLY A 10 -19.14 32.60 -15.52
CA GLY A 10 -18.00 31.98 -16.20
C GLY A 10 -18.13 30.45 -16.37
N PHE A 11 -18.91 29.78 -15.52
CA PHE A 11 -19.20 28.35 -15.62
C PHE A 11 -20.60 28.03 -16.15
N SER A 12 -21.37 29.04 -16.58
CA SER A 12 -22.73 28.83 -17.06
C SER A 12 -22.76 28.20 -18.46
N LEU A 13 -23.85 27.50 -18.78
CA LEU A 13 -24.07 26.95 -20.12
C LEU A 13 -24.08 28.04 -21.20
N SER A 14 -24.60 29.24 -20.87
CA SER A 14 -24.67 30.36 -21.82
C SER A 14 -23.29 30.90 -22.19
N HIS A 15 -22.27 30.65 -21.35
CA HIS A 15 -20.87 31.03 -21.60
C HIS A 15 -19.99 29.82 -21.96
N GLY A 16 -20.59 28.70 -22.40
CA GLY A 16 -19.85 27.52 -22.85
C GLY A 16 -19.41 26.56 -21.74
N GLY A 17 -19.85 26.79 -20.50
CA GLY A 17 -19.67 25.85 -19.40
C GLY A 17 -20.33 24.50 -19.69
N ARG A 18 -19.67 23.42 -19.29
CA ARG A 18 -20.18 22.05 -19.45
C ARG A 18 -20.59 21.52 -18.06
N PRO A 19 -21.81 21.00 -17.87
CA PRO A 19 -22.29 20.60 -16.54
C PRO A 19 -21.44 19.49 -15.90
N GLU A 20 -20.91 18.60 -16.73
CA GLU A 20 -20.12 17.43 -16.33
C GLU A 20 -18.61 17.69 -16.27
N ALA A 21 -18.15 18.89 -16.68
CA ALA A 21 -16.72 19.20 -16.64
C ALA A 21 -16.31 19.64 -15.23
N ALA A 22 -15.12 19.21 -14.80
CA ALA A 22 -14.48 19.76 -13.62
C ALA A 22 -14.33 21.29 -13.77
N ARG A 23 -14.68 22.02 -12.71
CA ARG A 23 -14.63 23.49 -12.68
C ARG A 23 -13.42 23.93 -11.90
N LEU A 24 -12.55 24.68 -12.55
CA LEU A 24 -11.28 25.13 -12.01
C LEU A 24 -11.19 26.65 -12.13
N LEU A 25 -10.89 27.30 -11.01
CA LEU A 25 -10.68 28.74 -10.92
C LEU A 25 -9.23 28.99 -10.50
N VAL A 26 -8.50 29.80 -11.26
CA VAL A 26 -7.15 30.26 -10.90
C VAL A 26 -7.22 31.75 -10.62
N VAL A 27 -6.92 32.13 -9.37
CA VAL A 27 -6.88 33.52 -8.93
C VAL A 27 -5.43 33.95 -8.84
N VAL A 28 -5.02 34.87 -9.71
CA VAL A 28 -3.67 35.46 -9.73
C VAL A 28 -3.79 36.94 -9.41
N THR A 29 -3.11 37.39 -8.36
CA THR A 29 -3.15 38.80 -7.95
C THR A 29 -1.87 39.22 -7.23
N ASP A 30 -1.57 40.51 -7.22
CA ASP A 30 -0.41 41.14 -6.59
C ASP A 30 -0.79 42.09 -5.43
N GLY A 31 -2.06 42.09 -4.99
CA GLY A 31 -2.56 43.01 -3.98
C GLY A 31 -3.82 42.52 -3.24
N GLU A 32 -4.04 43.11 -2.07
CA GLU A 32 -5.20 42.86 -1.21
C GLU A 32 -6.50 43.35 -1.85
N SER A 33 -7.58 42.59 -1.62
CA SER A 33 -8.92 42.99 -2.03
C SER A 33 -9.39 44.21 -1.25
N HIS A 34 -10.16 45.06 -1.91
CA HIS A 34 -10.83 46.21 -1.27
C HIS A 34 -12.28 45.85 -0.86
N ASP A 35 -12.72 44.63 -1.19
CA ASP A 35 -14.06 44.08 -1.07
C ASP A 35 -14.08 42.81 -0.20
N GLY A 36 -13.17 42.70 0.77
CA GLY A 36 -13.01 41.52 1.63
C GLY A 36 -14.26 41.13 2.44
N GLU A 37 -15.24 42.02 2.60
CA GLU A 37 -16.53 41.72 3.24
C GLU A 37 -17.39 40.74 2.41
N GLU A 38 -17.18 40.70 1.09
CA GLU A 38 -17.94 39.85 0.16
C GLU A 38 -17.32 38.47 -0.06
N LEU A 39 -16.04 38.30 0.31
CA LEU A 39 -15.28 37.07 0.14
C LEU A 39 -15.98 35.82 0.73
N PRO A 40 -16.53 35.83 1.96
CA PRO A 40 -17.20 34.64 2.50
C PRO A 40 -18.39 34.17 1.66
N ALA A 41 -19.14 35.10 1.05
CA ALA A 41 -20.26 34.76 0.19
C ALA A 41 -19.78 34.14 -1.14
N ALA A 42 -18.71 34.68 -1.73
CA ALA A 42 -18.10 34.16 -2.94
C ALA A 42 -17.56 32.73 -2.76
N LEU A 43 -16.88 32.48 -1.64
CA LEU A 43 -16.37 31.14 -1.31
C LEU A 43 -17.51 30.13 -1.16
N LYS A 44 -18.60 30.52 -0.49
CA LYS A 44 -19.78 29.65 -0.35
C LYS A 44 -20.41 29.30 -1.70
N ALA A 45 -20.43 30.23 -2.65
CA ALA A 45 -20.91 29.98 -4.00
C ALA A 45 -19.99 29.02 -4.77
N CYS A 46 -18.67 29.19 -4.65
CA CYS A 46 -17.68 28.30 -5.25
C CYS A 46 -17.80 26.86 -4.70
N GLU A 47 -17.98 26.71 -3.39
CA GLU A 47 -18.21 25.41 -2.75
C GLU A 47 -19.51 24.75 -3.23
N ALA A 48 -20.61 25.49 -3.28
CA ALA A 48 -21.87 25.00 -3.82
C ALA A 48 -21.73 24.56 -5.30
N GLY A 49 -20.88 25.26 -6.06
CA GLY A 49 -20.56 24.98 -7.45
C GLY A 49 -19.52 23.89 -7.68
N ARG A 50 -18.95 23.28 -6.62
CA ARG A 50 -17.82 22.33 -6.66
C ARG A 50 -16.63 22.84 -7.49
N VAL A 51 -16.29 24.11 -7.29
CA VAL A 51 -15.19 24.77 -8.01
C VAL A 51 -13.89 24.57 -7.22
N THR A 52 -12.92 23.91 -7.84
CA THR A 52 -11.55 23.80 -7.32
C THR A 52 -10.82 25.12 -7.56
N ARG A 53 -10.23 25.71 -6.51
CA ARG A 53 -9.65 27.06 -6.57
C ARG A 53 -8.16 27.03 -6.29
N TYR A 54 -7.39 27.69 -7.13
CA TYR A 54 -5.96 27.94 -6.96
C TYR A 54 -5.73 29.41 -6.65
N GLY A 55 -5.00 29.71 -5.58
CA GLY A 55 -4.64 31.07 -5.19
C GLY A 55 -3.16 31.34 -5.41
N ILE A 56 -2.81 32.29 -6.26
CA ILE A 56 -1.43 32.66 -6.61
C ILE A 56 -1.18 34.11 -6.22
N ALA A 57 -0.34 34.30 -5.20
CA ALA A 57 0.04 35.60 -4.64
C ALA A 57 1.36 36.11 -5.25
N VAL A 58 1.32 37.21 -6.00
CA VAL A 58 2.49 37.83 -6.63
C VAL A 58 3.08 38.91 -5.73
N LEU A 59 4.22 38.62 -5.10
CA LEU A 59 4.82 39.46 -4.06
C LEU A 59 5.78 40.53 -4.59
N GLY A 60 6.00 40.61 -5.90
CA GLY A 60 6.97 41.53 -6.49
C GLY A 60 6.74 43.00 -6.13
N HIS A 61 5.49 43.42 -5.95
CA HIS A 61 5.15 44.76 -5.47
C HIS A 61 5.49 44.98 -3.98
N TYR A 62 5.20 43.99 -3.12
CA TYR A 62 5.47 44.05 -1.67
C TYR A 62 6.96 44.02 -1.37
N LEU A 63 7.72 43.14 -2.05
CA LEU A 63 9.15 42.98 -1.88
C LEU A 63 9.93 44.24 -2.29
N ARG A 64 9.59 44.84 -3.45
CA ARG A 64 10.23 46.08 -3.93
C ARG A 64 10.01 47.28 -3.01
N ARG A 65 8.94 47.27 -2.21
CA ARG A 65 8.56 48.38 -1.32
C ARG A 65 8.77 48.09 0.16
N GLN A 66 9.37 46.95 0.51
CA GLN A 66 9.56 46.49 1.89
C GLN A 66 8.26 46.53 2.71
N ARG A 67 7.13 46.15 2.10
CA ARG A 67 5.83 46.06 2.75
C ARG A 67 5.58 44.65 3.28
N ASP A 68 4.89 44.54 4.41
CA ASP A 68 4.48 43.27 5.00
C ASP A 68 3.34 42.63 4.19
N PRO A 69 3.53 41.41 3.63
CA PRO A 69 2.50 40.71 2.85
C PRO A 69 1.58 39.82 3.69
N THR A 70 1.64 39.84 5.02
CA THR A 70 0.93 38.86 5.87
C THR A 70 -0.60 38.86 5.67
N SER A 71 -1.21 40.05 5.61
CA SER A 71 -2.66 40.21 5.36
C SER A 71 -3.05 39.64 3.99
N PHE A 72 -2.31 40.05 2.95
CA PHE A 72 -2.44 39.56 1.59
C PHE A 72 -2.34 38.04 1.47
N LEU A 73 -1.28 37.43 2.02
CA LEU A 73 -1.07 35.98 1.95
C LEU A 73 -2.19 35.21 2.65
N ARG A 74 -2.71 35.73 3.77
CA ARG A 74 -3.84 35.13 4.47
C ARG A 74 -5.11 35.17 3.62
N GLU A 75 -5.35 36.27 2.93
CA GLU A 75 -6.48 36.41 2.02
C GLU A 75 -6.43 35.39 0.88
N ILE A 76 -5.29 35.29 0.19
CA ILE A 76 -5.14 34.36 -0.94
C ILE A 76 -5.21 32.88 -0.49
N ARG A 77 -4.73 32.56 0.71
CA ARG A 77 -4.94 31.23 1.31
C ARG A 77 -6.42 30.92 1.54
N MET A 78 -7.20 31.88 2.05
CA MET A 78 -8.65 31.70 2.21
C MET A 78 -9.38 31.48 0.88
N ILE A 79 -8.84 32.00 -0.23
CA ILE A 79 -9.41 31.82 -1.57
C ILE A 79 -9.11 30.43 -2.13
N ALA A 80 -7.92 29.90 -1.88
CA ALA A 80 -7.50 28.57 -2.32
C ALA A 80 -8.40 27.46 -1.72
N SER A 81 -8.47 26.32 -2.40
CA SER A 81 -9.09 25.11 -1.84
C SER A 81 -8.15 24.45 -0.82
N ASP A 82 -8.71 23.66 0.10
CA ASP A 82 -7.90 22.85 1.01
C ASP A 82 -7.36 21.58 0.32
N PRO A 83 -6.16 21.09 0.67
CA PRO A 83 -5.23 21.70 1.63
C PRO A 83 -4.33 22.77 0.97
N ASP A 84 -3.95 23.79 1.74
CA ASP A 84 -3.15 24.94 1.29
C ASP A 84 -1.90 24.54 0.50
N GLU A 85 -1.19 23.48 0.92
CA GLU A 85 0.05 23.03 0.27
C GLU A 85 -0.14 22.61 -1.20
N ARG A 86 -1.39 22.37 -1.62
CA ARG A 86 -1.72 21.91 -2.96
C ARG A 86 -2.25 23.01 -3.88
N PHE A 87 -2.88 24.03 -3.31
CA PHE A 87 -3.70 24.99 -4.06
C PHE A 87 -3.29 26.45 -3.85
N PHE A 88 -2.41 26.73 -2.88
CA PHE A 88 -1.87 28.06 -2.63
C PHE A 88 -0.40 28.17 -3.06
N PHE A 89 -0.08 29.23 -3.81
CA PHE A 89 1.27 29.55 -4.25
C PHE A 89 1.59 31.02 -3.99
N ASN A 90 2.85 31.31 -3.66
CA ASN A 90 3.36 32.68 -3.70
C ASN A 90 4.58 32.76 -4.61
N VAL A 91 4.73 33.88 -5.32
CA VAL A 91 5.83 34.13 -6.25
C VAL A 91 6.46 35.47 -6.01
N THR A 92 7.75 35.57 -6.31
CA THR A 92 8.52 36.80 -6.11
C THR A 92 8.29 37.83 -7.22
N ASP A 93 7.90 37.41 -8.42
CA ASP A 93 7.58 38.27 -9.56
C ASP A 93 6.68 37.56 -10.59
N GLU A 94 6.25 38.29 -11.62
CA GLU A 94 5.40 37.78 -12.70
C GLU A 94 6.12 36.79 -13.63
N ALA A 95 7.46 36.83 -13.70
CA ALA A 95 8.22 35.89 -14.53
C ALA A 95 8.18 34.48 -13.92
N ALA A 96 8.13 34.37 -12.60
CA ALA A 96 7.92 33.09 -11.91
C ALA A 96 6.50 32.50 -12.09
N LEU A 97 5.56 33.20 -12.73
CA LEU A 97 4.24 32.63 -13.06
C LEU A 97 4.33 31.57 -14.15
N THR A 98 5.29 31.65 -15.08
CA THR A 98 5.47 30.62 -16.11
C THR A 98 5.81 29.27 -15.48
N ASP A 99 6.62 29.28 -14.42
CA ASP A 99 6.99 28.06 -13.69
C ASP A 99 5.77 27.42 -13.00
N ILE A 100 4.78 28.23 -12.58
CA ILE A 100 3.53 27.72 -12.00
C ILE A 100 2.59 27.19 -13.08
N VAL A 101 2.50 27.87 -14.22
CA VAL A 101 1.67 27.41 -15.36
C VAL A 101 2.18 26.07 -15.88
N ASP A 102 3.51 25.93 -15.97
CA ASP A 102 4.15 24.67 -16.30
C ASP A 102 3.87 23.64 -15.20
N ALA A 103 4.04 23.95 -13.91
CA ALA A 103 3.71 23.02 -12.81
C ALA A 103 2.21 22.61 -12.73
N LEU A 104 1.29 23.48 -13.13
CA LEU A 104 -0.15 23.16 -13.24
C LEU A 104 -0.45 22.32 -14.47
N GLY A 105 0.29 22.54 -15.57
CA GLY A 105 0.20 21.78 -16.83
C GLY A 105 0.87 20.41 -16.75
N ASP A 106 2.00 20.29 -16.05
CA ASP A 106 2.83 19.10 -15.90
C ASP A 106 2.31 18.12 -14.83
N ARG A 107 1.15 18.43 -14.23
CA ARG A 107 0.27 17.43 -13.60
C ARG A 107 -0.35 16.45 -14.62
N ILE A 108 0.04 16.55 -15.90
CA ILE A 108 -0.06 15.48 -16.89
C ILE A 108 1.05 14.47 -16.59
N PHE A 109 0.66 13.37 -15.95
CA PHE A 109 1.56 12.39 -15.36
C PHE A 109 2.63 11.82 -16.30
N GLY A 110 3.84 11.67 -15.76
CA GLY A 110 4.93 10.92 -16.40
C GLY A 110 4.60 9.43 -16.46
N LEU A 111 4.48 8.88 -17.67
CA LEU A 111 3.99 7.50 -17.87
C LEU A 111 5.05 6.41 -17.64
N GLU A 112 6.35 6.73 -17.63
CA GLU A 112 7.40 5.70 -17.60
C GLU A 112 8.71 6.14 -16.89
N GLY A 113 8.61 6.79 -15.72
CA GLY A 113 9.80 7.17 -14.93
C GLY A 113 10.71 8.19 -15.63
N SER A 114 10.15 8.94 -16.58
CA SER A 114 10.78 10.08 -17.24
C SER A 114 10.92 11.22 -16.23
N HIS A 115 12.07 11.32 -15.57
CA HIS A 115 12.40 12.50 -14.77
C HIS A 115 12.85 13.63 -15.70
N GLY A 116 11.91 14.22 -16.46
CA GLY A 116 12.05 15.61 -16.89
C GLY A 116 11.96 16.50 -15.64
N GLU A 117 12.68 17.62 -15.60
CA GLU A 117 12.78 18.51 -14.43
C GLU A 117 11.43 19.02 -13.89
N ASN A 118 10.32 18.73 -14.59
CA ASN A 118 8.99 19.24 -14.35
C ASN A 118 7.86 18.17 -14.26
N GLU A 119 8.11 16.87 -14.47
CA GLU A 119 7.01 15.87 -14.43
C GLU A 119 6.56 15.55 -12.99
N SER A 120 5.25 15.65 -12.71
CA SER A 120 4.72 15.35 -11.38
C SER A 120 4.71 13.83 -11.11
N SER A 121 5.36 13.39 -10.03
CA SER A 121 5.26 12.02 -9.49
C SER A 121 3.83 11.69 -9.05
N PHE A 122 3.35 10.47 -9.31
CA PHE A 122 2.09 9.98 -8.76
C PHE A 122 2.20 9.90 -7.23
N GLY A 123 1.34 10.62 -6.52
CA GLY A 123 1.21 10.55 -5.07
C GLY A 123 0.30 9.40 -4.65
N LEU A 124 -1.01 9.58 -4.78
CA LEU A 124 -2.02 8.61 -4.34
C LEU A 124 -3.07 8.30 -5.42
N GLU A 125 -2.96 8.92 -6.59
CA GLU A 125 -3.89 8.82 -7.71
C GLU A 125 -4.05 7.38 -8.19
N MET A 126 -2.93 6.64 -8.22
CA MET A 126 -2.86 5.23 -8.60
C MET A 126 -2.71 4.32 -7.39
N SER A 127 -3.06 4.77 -6.17
CA SER A 127 -2.75 4.07 -4.92
C SER A 127 -3.27 2.63 -4.83
N GLN A 128 -4.37 2.31 -5.52
CA GLN A 128 -5.01 0.98 -5.49
C GLN A 128 -5.26 0.50 -4.06
N ILE A 129 -5.84 1.37 -3.22
CA ILE A 129 -6.18 1.06 -1.83
C ILE A 129 -7.04 -0.20 -1.76
N GLY A 130 -6.64 -1.13 -0.90
CA GLY A 130 -7.32 -2.43 -0.75
C GLY A 130 -6.85 -3.49 -1.74
N PHE A 131 -5.70 -3.29 -2.38
CA PHE A 131 -5.01 -4.35 -3.11
C PHE A 131 -4.80 -5.60 -2.22
N SER A 132 -4.47 -5.38 -0.96
CA SER A 132 -4.51 -6.39 0.10
C SER A 132 -5.23 -5.82 1.34
N THR A 133 -5.78 -6.71 2.17
CA THR A 133 -6.51 -6.31 3.38
C THR A 133 -6.23 -7.26 4.53
N HIS A 134 -6.17 -6.71 5.75
CA HIS A 134 -6.07 -7.49 6.98
C HIS A 134 -6.99 -6.90 8.05
N ARG A 135 -7.95 -7.70 8.51
CA ARG A 135 -8.96 -7.28 9.48
C ARG A 135 -8.50 -7.56 10.91
N LEU A 136 -8.60 -6.55 11.75
CA LEU A 136 -8.35 -6.61 13.18
C LEU A 136 -9.63 -6.29 13.96
N LYS A 137 -9.58 -6.40 15.30
CA LYS A 137 -10.74 -6.11 16.16
C LYS A 137 -11.11 -4.63 16.17
N ASP A 138 -10.10 -3.77 16.08
CA ASP A 138 -10.14 -2.31 16.18
C ASP A 138 -10.07 -1.59 14.83
N GLY A 139 -9.98 -2.32 13.71
CA GLY A 139 -9.90 -1.68 12.40
C GLY A 139 -9.49 -2.61 11.27
N ILE A 140 -9.19 -2.02 10.12
CA ILE A 140 -8.76 -2.73 8.90
C ILE A 140 -7.50 -2.08 8.35
N LEU A 141 -6.47 -2.89 8.10
CA LEU A 141 -5.27 -2.48 7.38
C LEU A 141 -5.44 -2.77 5.90
N PHE A 142 -5.23 -1.77 5.07
CA PHE A 142 -5.27 -1.83 3.61
C PHE A 142 -3.87 -1.64 3.04
N GLY A 143 -3.51 -2.45 2.05
CA GLY A 143 -2.33 -2.24 1.22
C GLY A 143 -2.62 -1.26 0.07
N MET A 144 -1.62 -0.47 -0.31
CA MET A 144 -1.71 0.59 -1.33
C MET A 144 -0.52 0.51 -2.30
N VAL A 145 -0.50 -0.51 -3.16
CA VAL A 145 0.69 -0.84 -3.99
C VAL A 145 1.12 0.26 -4.96
N GLY A 146 0.21 1.09 -5.43
CA GLY A 146 0.50 2.13 -6.42
C GLY A 146 0.73 3.52 -5.82
N ALA A 147 0.78 3.62 -4.49
CA ALA A 147 1.10 4.88 -3.83
C ALA A 147 2.56 5.27 -4.13
N TYR A 148 2.81 6.56 -4.32
CA TYR A 148 4.14 7.16 -4.49
C TYR A 148 4.95 6.48 -5.60
N ASP A 149 4.47 6.57 -6.84
CA ASP A 149 5.06 5.92 -8.03
C ASP A 149 5.29 4.42 -7.85
N TRP A 150 4.28 3.71 -7.34
CA TRP A 150 4.37 2.30 -7.00
C TRP A 150 5.48 1.93 -6.00
N GLY A 151 6.00 2.91 -5.25
CA GLY A 151 6.76 2.64 -4.02
C GLY A 151 5.93 1.85 -3.02
N GLY A 152 4.63 2.17 -2.97
CA GLY A 152 3.62 1.52 -2.17
C GLY A 152 3.52 2.09 -0.76
N SER A 153 2.40 1.85 -0.12
CA SER A 153 2.13 2.25 1.28
C SER A 153 1.04 1.37 1.90
N VAL A 154 0.58 1.75 3.08
CA VAL A 154 -0.57 1.16 3.77
C VAL A 154 -1.52 2.23 4.28
N LEU A 155 -2.78 1.87 4.49
CA LEU A 155 -3.78 2.67 5.18
C LEU A 155 -4.38 1.84 6.32
N TRP A 156 -4.29 2.35 7.54
CA TRP A 156 -4.97 1.80 8.69
C TRP A 156 -6.25 2.59 8.95
N LEU A 157 -7.39 1.89 8.92
CA LEU A 157 -8.70 2.45 9.20
C LEU A 157 -9.16 1.98 10.58
N GLU A 158 -9.10 2.86 11.57
CA GLU A 158 -9.44 2.61 12.97
C GLU A 158 -10.70 3.38 13.36
N GLU A 159 -11.84 2.69 13.47
CA GLU A 159 -13.13 3.26 13.90
C GLU A 159 -13.49 4.66 13.31
N GLY A 160 -13.10 4.93 12.06
CA GLY A 160 -13.36 6.21 11.36
C GLY A 160 -12.17 7.16 11.28
N HIS A 161 -11.05 6.84 11.93
CA HIS A 161 -9.76 7.51 11.76
C HIS A 161 -8.94 6.85 10.65
N HIS A 162 -8.43 7.68 9.74
CA HIS A 162 -7.65 7.25 8.59
C HIS A 162 -6.18 7.56 8.86
N LEU A 163 -5.40 6.54 9.17
CA LEU A 163 -3.98 6.66 9.44
C LEU A 163 -3.21 6.09 8.26
N PHE A 164 -2.53 6.96 7.51
CA PHE A 164 -1.66 6.54 6.42
C PHE A 164 -0.29 7.23 6.54
N PRO A 165 0.82 6.52 6.28
CA PRO A 165 2.15 7.12 6.32
C PRO A 165 2.33 8.18 5.21
N PRO A 166 2.90 9.36 5.54
CA PRO A 166 3.45 10.21 4.50
C PRO A 166 4.64 9.51 3.83
N ARG A 167 4.95 9.86 2.58
CA ARG A 167 6.08 9.28 1.82
C ARG A 167 7.37 9.26 2.62
N THR A 168 7.66 10.35 3.32
CA THR A 168 8.87 10.55 4.14
C THR A 168 9.01 9.55 5.29
N ALA A 169 7.90 9.02 5.83
CA ALA A 169 7.95 8.09 6.95
C ALA A 169 8.56 6.72 6.59
N LEU A 170 8.67 6.41 5.31
CA LEU A 170 9.17 5.13 4.80
C LEU A 170 10.46 5.26 3.98
N GLU A 171 11.02 6.47 3.84
CA GLU A 171 12.20 6.73 2.99
C GLU A 171 13.46 5.99 3.46
N ASP A 172 13.65 5.81 4.76
CA ASP A 172 14.78 5.03 5.28
C ASP A 172 14.75 3.57 4.79
N GLU A 173 13.56 3.00 4.64
CA GLU A 173 13.37 1.63 4.16
C GLU A 173 13.22 1.56 2.63
N PHE A 174 12.71 2.63 2.01
CA PHE A 174 12.40 2.73 0.58
C PHE A 174 12.92 4.06 0.02
N PRO A 175 14.25 4.24 -0.09
CA PRO A 175 14.83 5.53 -0.42
C PRO A 175 14.49 5.94 -1.87
N PRO A 176 14.26 7.24 -2.14
CA PRO A 176 13.84 7.72 -3.46
C PRO A 176 14.77 7.32 -4.61
N ALA A 177 16.08 7.23 -4.35
CA ALA A 177 17.07 6.78 -5.34
C ALA A 177 16.83 5.34 -5.86
N LEU A 178 15.96 4.55 -5.21
CA LEU A 178 15.58 3.19 -5.62
C LEU A 178 14.16 3.11 -6.21
N GLN A 179 13.47 4.25 -6.41
CA GLN A 179 12.09 4.29 -6.91
C GLN A 179 11.92 3.78 -8.34
N ASN A 180 13.00 3.69 -9.13
CA ASN A 180 12.98 3.19 -10.51
C ASN A 180 12.43 1.75 -10.67
N HIS A 181 12.04 1.07 -9.59
CA HIS A 181 11.70 -0.35 -9.60
C HIS A 181 10.33 -0.71 -9.00
N ALA A 182 9.47 0.27 -8.68
CA ALA A 182 8.08 0.03 -8.26
C ALA A 182 7.98 -1.07 -7.18
N ALA A 183 8.37 -0.74 -5.94
CA ALA A 183 8.59 -1.72 -4.87
C ALA A 183 7.33 -2.52 -4.46
N TYR A 184 6.14 -1.95 -4.70
CA TYR A 184 4.83 -2.53 -4.35
C TYR A 184 4.68 -2.81 -2.85
N LEU A 185 5.13 -1.90 -1.98
CA LEU A 185 4.78 -2.01 -0.57
C LEU A 185 3.25 -2.00 -0.39
N GLY A 186 2.75 -2.89 0.47
CA GLY A 186 1.32 -3.12 0.64
C GLY A 186 0.76 -4.19 -0.30
N TYR A 187 1.62 -4.90 -1.04
CA TYR A 187 1.17 -6.04 -1.85
C TYR A 187 0.52 -7.13 -1.00
N SER A 188 1.10 -7.39 0.16
CA SER A 188 0.54 -8.21 1.22
C SER A 188 0.58 -7.42 2.51
N VAL A 189 -0.47 -7.55 3.34
CA VAL A 189 -0.53 -6.94 4.66
C VAL A 189 -1.02 -7.95 5.69
N SER A 190 -0.49 -7.87 6.90
CA SER A 190 -0.92 -8.70 8.03
C SER A 190 -0.53 -8.04 9.35
N SER A 191 -0.61 -8.76 10.46
CA SER A 191 -0.15 -8.28 11.76
C SER A 191 0.35 -9.42 12.64
N MET A 192 1.25 -9.12 13.57
CA MET A 192 1.65 -10.03 14.64
C MET A 192 1.30 -9.42 15.99
N LEU A 193 0.90 -10.27 16.93
CA LEU A 193 0.80 -9.89 18.34
C LEU A 193 2.04 -10.43 19.06
N LEU A 194 2.70 -9.57 19.82
CA LEU A 194 3.88 -9.93 20.59
C LEU A 194 3.54 -9.95 22.09
N TRP A 195 4.42 -10.60 22.86
CA TRP A 195 4.40 -10.57 24.32
C TRP A 195 4.15 -9.16 24.87
N GLY A 196 3.26 -9.07 25.87
CA GLY A 196 2.83 -7.79 26.45
C GLY A 196 1.77 -7.04 25.63
N GLY A 197 1.13 -7.69 24.66
CA GLY A 197 0.04 -7.12 23.87
C GLY A 197 0.50 -6.13 22.79
N ARG A 198 1.81 -6.06 22.51
CA ARG A 198 2.35 -5.15 21.50
C ARG A 198 2.07 -5.69 20.10
N ARG A 199 1.28 -4.97 19.31
CA ARG A 199 1.03 -5.29 17.90
C ARG A 199 2.11 -4.70 17.00
N LEU A 200 2.51 -5.46 15.98
CA LEU A 200 3.21 -4.96 14.80
C LEU A 200 2.39 -5.25 13.55
N PHE A 201 2.31 -4.28 12.65
CA PHE A 201 1.83 -4.51 11.30
C PHE A 201 2.95 -5.11 10.44
N LEU A 202 2.55 -5.92 9.48
CA LEU A 202 3.43 -6.51 8.48
C LEU A 202 3.02 -6.01 7.11
N SER A 203 4.00 -5.71 6.26
CA SER A 203 3.74 -5.43 4.86
C SER A 203 4.85 -5.97 3.97
N GLY A 204 4.44 -6.64 2.88
CA GLY A 204 5.32 -7.10 1.82
C GLY A 204 5.49 -6.08 0.70
N ALA A 205 6.67 -6.06 0.12
CA ALA A 205 7.09 -5.28 -1.05
C ALA A 205 7.85 -6.20 -2.02
N PRO A 206 7.17 -7.11 -2.72
CA PRO A 206 7.80 -8.23 -3.44
C PRO A 206 8.65 -7.82 -4.64
N ARG A 207 8.54 -6.56 -5.09
CA ARG A 207 9.35 -6.00 -6.18
C ARG A 207 10.53 -5.16 -5.71
N PHE A 208 10.67 -4.92 -4.41
CA PHE A 208 11.77 -4.11 -3.88
C PHE A 208 13.12 -4.67 -4.33
N ARG A 209 13.92 -3.83 -5.02
CA ARG A 209 15.21 -4.20 -5.64
C ARG A 209 15.16 -5.49 -6.46
N HIS A 210 13.99 -5.80 -7.03
CA HIS A 210 13.68 -7.05 -7.73
C HIS A 210 13.86 -8.33 -6.93
N ARG A 211 14.13 -8.27 -5.62
CA ARG A 211 14.30 -9.46 -4.77
C ARG A 211 13.16 -9.64 -3.78
N GLY A 212 12.47 -8.55 -3.45
CA GLY A 212 11.41 -8.52 -2.46
C GLY A 212 11.89 -8.13 -1.07
N LYS A 213 10.98 -7.58 -0.27
CA LYS A 213 11.21 -7.13 1.10
C LYS A 213 9.95 -7.29 1.93
N VAL A 214 10.11 -7.49 3.24
CA VAL A 214 9.02 -7.43 4.22
C VAL A 214 9.46 -6.50 5.36
N ILE A 215 8.55 -5.66 5.82
CA ILE A 215 8.77 -4.82 7.01
C ILE A 215 7.78 -5.18 8.11
N ALA A 216 8.27 -5.23 9.34
CA ALA A 216 7.45 -5.28 10.55
C ALA A 216 7.53 -3.92 11.24
N PHE A 217 6.39 -3.26 11.46
CA PHE A 217 6.38 -1.86 11.87
C PHE A 217 5.22 -1.52 12.81
N GLN A 218 5.39 -0.41 13.52
CA GLN A 218 4.31 0.28 14.24
C GLN A 218 3.89 1.50 13.44
N LEU A 219 2.59 1.73 13.36
CA LEU A 219 2.00 2.97 12.86
C LEU A 219 1.48 3.75 14.06
N LYS A 220 1.95 4.99 14.21
CA LYS A 220 1.51 5.90 15.26
C LYS A 220 0.31 6.72 14.81
N GLU A 221 -0.39 7.33 15.78
CA GLU A 221 -1.56 8.18 15.54
C GLU A 221 -1.24 9.43 14.69
N ASP A 222 0.01 9.90 14.68
CA ASP A 222 0.47 11.01 13.83
C ASP A 222 0.85 10.55 12.40
N GLY A 223 0.60 9.28 12.06
CA GLY A 223 0.99 8.66 10.79
C GLY A 223 2.48 8.27 10.71
N ALA A 224 3.28 8.54 11.75
CA ALA A 224 4.68 8.15 11.75
C ALA A 224 4.84 6.63 11.82
N VAL A 225 5.78 6.12 11.03
CA VAL A 225 6.12 4.69 10.98
C VAL A 225 7.39 4.45 11.77
N ARG A 226 7.37 3.44 12.64
CA ARG A 226 8.57 2.89 13.27
C ARG A 226 8.77 1.46 12.81
N VAL A 227 9.75 1.23 11.96
CA VAL A 227 10.12 -0.12 11.53
C VAL A 227 10.91 -0.81 12.64
N ALA A 228 10.43 -1.97 13.06
CA ALA A 228 11.06 -2.79 14.09
C ALA A 228 12.10 -3.74 13.48
N GLN A 229 11.82 -4.29 12.29
CA GLN A 229 12.75 -5.11 11.52
C GLN A 229 12.35 -5.12 10.05
N SER A 230 13.35 -5.24 9.16
CA SER A 230 13.14 -5.51 7.74
C SER A 230 13.84 -6.80 7.30
N LEU A 231 13.15 -7.57 6.45
CA LEU A 231 13.62 -8.81 5.85
C LEU A 231 13.80 -8.60 4.35
N GLN A 232 14.89 -9.08 3.78
CA GLN A 232 15.18 -8.96 2.35
C GLN A 232 15.20 -10.33 1.68
N GLY A 233 14.58 -10.41 0.50
CA GLY A 233 14.63 -11.62 -0.33
C GLY A 233 16.03 -11.88 -0.87
N GLU A 234 16.39 -13.16 -0.98
CA GLU A 234 17.74 -13.56 -1.41
C GLU A 234 17.91 -13.58 -2.94
N GLN A 235 16.85 -13.90 -3.68
CA GLN A 235 16.89 -14.19 -5.12
C GLN A 235 16.05 -13.17 -5.92
N ILE A 236 16.63 -12.69 -7.03
CA ILE A 236 15.95 -11.81 -7.98
C ILE A 236 14.76 -12.53 -8.61
N GLY A 237 13.63 -11.84 -8.75
CA GLY A 237 12.41 -12.36 -9.35
C GLY A 237 11.63 -13.32 -8.45
N SER A 238 12.13 -13.67 -7.26
CA SER A 238 11.51 -14.67 -6.38
C SER A 238 10.16 -14.24 -5.78
N TYR A 239 9.89 -12.92 -5.83
CA TYR A 239 8.66 -12.31 -5.32
C TYR A 239 8.50 -12.46 -3.80
N PHE A 240 9.62 -12.44 -3.07
CA PHE A 240 9.66 -12.58 -1.61
C PHE A 240 8.80 -11.53 -0.89
N GLY A 241 7.92 -11.98 -0.01
CA GLY A 241 6.97 -11.13 0.71
C GLY A 241 5.62 -10.99 0.03
N SER A 242 5.34 -11.74 -1.04
CA SER A 242 4.04 -11.66 -1.71
C SER A 242 2.87 -12.24 -0.92
N GLU A 243 3.17 -13.14 0.03
CA GLU A 243 2.19 -13.74 0.95
C GLU A 243 2.83 -13.85 2.34
N LEU A 244 2.05 -13.53 3.36
CA LEU A 244 2.47 -13.50 4.77
C LEU A 244 1.48 -14.31 5.60
N CYS A 245 1.97 -15.25 6.41
CA CYS A 245 1.12 -16.04 7.30
C CYS A 245 1.74 -16.06 8.70
N PRO A 246 1.35 -15.12 9.58
CA PRO A 246 1.66 -15.22 10.99
C PRO A 246 0.84 -16.33 11.64
N LEU A 247 1.46 -17.05 12.57
CA LEU A 247 0.89 -18.22 13.25
C LEU A 247 1.21 -18.15 14.74
N ASP A 248 0.16 -18.24 15.54
CA ASP A 248 0.21 -18.61 16.96
C ASP A 248 0.20 -20.13 17.01
N THR A 249 1.34 -20.73 17.35
CA THR A 249 1.50 -22.19 17.29
C THR A 249 0.97 -22.87 18.53
N ASP A 250 1.09 -22.28 19.73
CA ASP A 250 0.68 -22.94 20.97
C ASP A 250 -0.67 -22.45 21.54
N GLY A 251 -1.29 -21.48 20.87
CA GLY A 251 -2.62 -20.98 21.19
C GLY A 251 -2.64 -20.00 22.36
N ASP A 252 -1.50 -19.41 22.73
CA ASP A 252 -1.40 -18.44 23.83
C ASP A 252 -1.86 -17.01 23.44
N GLY A 253 -2.18 -16.80 22.16
CA GLY A 253 -2.60 -15.53 21.58
C GLY A 253 -1.45 -14.69 21.03
N ILE A 254 -0.20 -15.12 21.20
CA ILE A 254 1.01 -14.48 20.70
C ILE A 254 1.43 -15.15 19.39
N THR A 255 1.96 -14.37 18.46
CA THR A 255 2.50 -14.92 17.22
C THR A 255 3.87 -15.54 17.50
N ASP A 256 4.03 -16.84 17.23
CA ASP A 256 5.27 -17.58 17.39
C ASP A 256 6.09 -17.68 16.11
N VAL A 257 5.38 -17.79 14.98
CA VAL A 257 5.98 -18.03 13.66
C VAL A 257 5.43 -17.02 12.66
N LEU A 258 6.32 -16.52 11.81
CA LEU A 258 5.95 -15.80 10.60
C LEU A 258 6.44 -16.59 9.38
N LEU A 259 5.51 -16.96 8.51
CA LEU A 259 5.82 -17.50 7.20
C LEU A 259 5.83 -16.38 6.16
N VAL A 260 6.88 -16.36 5.34
CA VAL A 260 7.02 -15.41 4.22
C VAL A 260 7.23 -16.19 2.94
N ALA A 261 6.36 -16.00 1.96
CA ALA A 261 6.48 -16.71 0.69
C ALA A 261 7.34 -15.97 -0.34
N ALA A 262 7.99 -16.75 -1.20
CA ALA A 262 8.61 -16.34 -2.45
C ALA A 262 8.19 -17.35 -3.54
N PRO A 263 6.95 -17.26 -4.04
CA PRO A 263 6.37 -18.28 -4.92
C PRO A 263 7.06 -18.38 -6.28
N MET A 264 7.77 -17.34 -6.72
CA MET A 264 8.53 -17.34 -7.97
C MET A 264 10.00 -17.74 -7.75
N PHE A 265 10.35 -18.26 -6.57
CA PHE A 265 11.70 -18.74 -6.29
C PHE A 265 12.09 -19.86 -7.27
N LEU A 266 13.20 -19.61 -7.98
CA LEU A 266 13.80 -20.49 -8.96
C LEU A 266 14.67 -21.54 -8.26
N GLY A 267 14.19 -22.78 -8.28
CA GLY A 267 14.87 -23.94 -7.72
C GLY A 267 15.77 -24.66 -8.73
N PRO A 268 16.17 -25.91 -8.43
CA PRO A 268 16.99 -26.72 -9.33
C PRO A 268 16.39 -26.82 -10.73
N GLN A 269 17.25 -26.88 -11.76
CA GLN A 269 16.85 -26.97 -13.18
C GLN A 269 16.05 -25.77 -13.70
N ASN A 270 16.18 -24.60 -13.06
CA ASN A 270 15.48 -23.37 -13.43
C ASN A 270 13.94 -23.51 -13.40
N LYS A 271 13.42 -24.29 -12.45
CA LYS A 271 11.98 -24.41 -12.23
C LYS A 271 11.48 -23.39 -11.22
N GLU A 272 10.32 -22.79 -11.45
CA GLU A 272 9.63 -21.90 -10.52
C GLU A 272 9.01 -22.71 -9.36
N THR A 273 9.89 -23.27 -8.52
CA THR A 273 9.52 -24.14 -7.42
C THR A 273 8.70 -23.43 -6.37
N GLY A 274 9.00 -22.17 -6.12
CA GLY A 274 8.50 -21.45 -4.95
C GLY A 274 9.16 -21.94 -3.66
N ARG A 275 9.18 -21.05 -2.67
CA ARG A 275 9.80 -21.26 -1.37
C ARG A 275 9.01 -20.51 -0.31
N VAL A 276 8.89 -21.10 0.87
CA VAL A 276 8.37 -20.39 2.06
C VAL A 276 9.48 -20.34 3.10
N TYR A 277 9.74 -19.17 3.65
CA TYR A 277 10.71 -18.95 4.71
C TYR A 277 9.98 -18.96 6.06
N VAL A 278 10.55 -19.68 7.03
CA VAL A 278 9.99 -19.82 8.38
C VAL A 278 10.82 -18.98 9.33
N TYR A 279 10.21 -17.95 9.91
CA TYR A 279 10.83 -17.10 10.91
C TYR A 279 10.21 -17.37 12.29
N LEU A 280 11.04 -17.58 13.30
CA LEU A 280 10.60 -17.56 14.69
C LEU A 280 10.49 -16.12 15.18
N VAL A 281 9.40 -15.85 15.89
CA VAL A 281 9.12 -14.57 16.52
C VAL A 281 9.67 -14.59 17.95
N GLY A 282 10.55 -13.65 18.28
CA GLY A 282 11.28 -13.67 19.57
C GLY A 282 11.42 -12.30 20.23
N GLN A 283 11.89 -12.30 21.49
CA GLN A 283 12.13 -11.06 22.25
C GLN A 283 13.50 -10.43 22.00
N GLN A 284 14.56 -11.25 21.81
CA GLN A 284 15.93 -10.76 21.59
C GLN A 284 16.14 -10.31 20.14
N SER A 285 15.72 -11.15 19.20
CA SER A 285 15.63 -10.86 17.77
C SER A 285 14.17 -11.07 17.38
N LEU A 286 13.54 -10.05 16.79
CA LEU A 286 12.11 -10.07 16.53
C LEU A 286 11.76 -11.18 15.53
N LEU A 287 12.51 -11.32 14.44
CA LEU A 287 12.33 -12.38 13.43
C LEU A 287 13.67 -13.06 13.18
N THR A 288 13.74 -14.36 13.49
CA THR A 288 14.94 -15.18 13.28
C THR A 288 14.64 -16.31 12.30
N LEU A 289 15.40 -16.40 11.20
CA LEU A 289 15.20 -17.44 10.19
C LEU A 289 15.49 -18.82 10.78
N GLN A 290 14.48 -19.68 10.81
CA GLN A 290 14.58 -21.07 11.25
C GLN A 290 14.96 -22.01 10.10
N GLY A 291 14.39 -21.77 8.92
CA GLY A 291 14.54 -22.63 7.76
C GLY A 291 13.57 -22.29 6.64
N THR A 292 13.41 -23.22 5.71
CA THR A 292 12.55 -23.06 4.53
C THR A 292 11.71 -24.30 4.29
N LEU A 293 10.57 -24.11 3.64
CA LEU A 293 9.68 -25.14 3.13
C LEU A 293 9.67 -25.08 1.61
N GLN A 294 9.64 -26.25 0.98
CA GLN A 294 9.63 -26.41 -0.47
C GLN A 294 9.03 -27.77 -0.85
N PRO A 295 8.50 -27.92 -2.07
CA PRO A 295 7.96 -29.19 -2.54
C PRO A 295 9.07 -30.20 -2.85
N GLU A 296 8.81 -31.48 -2.58
CA GLU A 296 9.71 -32.60 -2.90
C GLU A 296 8.94 -33.67 -3.70
N PRO A 297 9.33 -33.97 -4.95
CA PRO A 297 10.46 -33.42 -5.71
C PRO A 297 10.22 -31.98 -6.24
N PRO A 298 11.30 -31.21 -6.54
CA PRO A 298 11.17 -29.88 -7.12
C PRO A 298 10.53 -29.87 -8.53
N GLN A 299 9.53 -29.01 -8.73
CA GLN A 299 8.82 -28.80 -10.00
C GLN A 299 8.31 -27.36 -10.11
N ASP A 300 7.74 -26.95 -11.25
CA ASP A 300 7.11 -25.64 -11.44
C ASP A 300 5.79 -25.53 -10.67
N ALA A 301 5.90 -25.37 -9.35
CA ALA A 301 4.78 -25.50 -8.42
C ALA A 301 4.22 -24.13 -7.98
N ARG A 302 5.06 -23.09 -8.01
CA ARG A 302 4.84 -21.82 -7.31
C ARG A 302 4.40 -22.03 -5.86
N PHE A 303 5.08 -22.92 -5.16
CA PHE A 303 4.81 -23.23 -3.77
C PHE A 303 4.89 -21.97 -2.89
N GLY A 304 3.90 -21.79 -2.02
CA GLY A 304 3.76 -20.57 -1.21
C GLY A 304 2.89 -19.49 -1.84
N PHE A 305 2.24 -19.77 -2.98
CA PHE A 305 1.36 -18.79 -3.64
C PHE A 305 0.18 -18.36 -2.76
N ALA A 306 -0.30 -19.26 -1.91
CA ALA A 306 -1.29 -18.99 -0.89
C ALA A 306 -0.93 -19.79 0.37
N MET A 307 -1.17 -19.22 1.55
CA MET A 307 -0.94 -19.89 2.83
C MET A 307 -2.14 -19.68 3.76
N GLY A 308 -2.35 -20.61 4.68
CA GLY A 308 -3.40 -20.48 5.68
C GLY A 308 -3.00 -21.12 6.99
N ALA A 309 -3.13 -20.35 8.08
CA ALA A 309 -3.09 -20.89 9.43
C ALA A 309 -4.34 -21.76 9.66
N LEU A 310 -4.13 -22.92 10.25
CA LEU A 310 -5.15 -23.89 10.58
C LEU A 310 -5.13 -24.13 12.09
N PRO A 311 -6.28 -24.44 12.70
CA PRO A 311 -6.26 -24.98 14.06
C PRO A 311 -5.48 -26.30 14.09
N ASP A 312 -5.12 -26.73 15.28
CA ASP A 312 -4.49 -28.04 15.52
C ASP A 312 -5.35 -29.19 14.95
N LEU A 313 -4.94 -29.78 13.83
CA LEU A 313 -5.71 -30.82 13.16
C LEU A 313 -5.38 -32.22 13.69
N ASN A 314 -4.19 -32.40 14.25
CA ASN A 314 -3.72 -33.69 14.77
C ASN A 314 -3.84 -33.81 16.30
N GLN A 315 -4.38 -32.80 16.97
CA GLN A 315 -4.63 -32.74 18.41
C GLN A 315 -3.35 -32.91 19.25
N ASP A 316 -2.21 -32.39 18.76
CA ASP A 316 -0.94 -32.44 19.51
C ASP A 316 -0.66 -31.17 20.33
N GLY A 317 -1.60 -30.24 20.34
CA GLY A 317 -1.55 -28.97 21.05
C GLY A 317 -0.95 -27.83 20.23
N PHE A 318 -0.62 -28.04 18.94
CA PHE A 318 -0.03 -26.99 18.11
C PHE A 318 -0.82 -26.72 16.83
N ALA A 319 -1.01 -25.44 16.49
CA ALA A 319 -1.67 -25.01 15.26
C ALA A 319 -0.86 -25.39 14.01
N ASP A 320 -1.58 -25.73 12.94
CA ASP A 320 -1.01 -26.23 11.70
C ASP A 320 -1.01 -25.15 10.59
N VAL A 321 -0.34 -25.44 9.48
CA VAL A 321 -0.39 -24.59 8.28
C VAL A 321 -0.63 -25.40 7.03
N VAL A 322 -1.45 -24.85 6.13
CA VAL A 322 -1.51 -25.30 4.74
C VAL A 322 -0.80 -24.33 3.79
N VAL A 323 -0.07 -24.89 2.84
CA VAL A 323 0.62 -24.14 1.78
C VAL A 323 0.16 -24.62 0.41
N GLY A 324 -0.21 -23.67 -0.45
CA GLY A 324 -0.66 -23.94 -1.82
C GLY A 324 0.46 -23.92 -2.86
N ALA A 325 0.34 -24.81 -3.84
CA ALA A 325 1.19 -24.93 -5.02
C ALA A 325 0.30 -25.05 -6.27
N PRO A 326 -0.24 -23.93 -6.78
CA PRO A 326 -1.31 -23.96 -7.78
C PRO A 326 -0.85 -24.48 -9.15
N LEU A 327 0.45 -24.43 -9.47
CA LEU A 327 0.97 -24.88 -10.77
C LEU A 327 1.45 -26.34 -10.76
N GLU A 328 1.46 -26.98 -9.60
CA GLU A 328 1.80 -28.39 -9.45
C GLU A 328 0.74 -29.32 -10.07
N ASP A 329 1.08 -30.60 -10.28
CA ASP A 329 0.19 -31.64 -10.82
C ASP A 329 -0.34 -31.25 -12.21
N GLY A 330 0.54 -30.69 -13.05
CA GLY A 330 0.18 -30.22 -14.40
C GLY A 330 -0.81 -29.05 -14.38
N HIS A 331 -0.60 -28.06 -13.50
CA HIS A 331 -1.49 -26.93 -13.27
C HIS A 331 -2.87 -27.29 -12.69
N HIS A 332 -3.01 -28.48 -12.12
CA HIS A 332 -4.23 -28.85 -11.38
C HIS A 332 -4.19 -28.46 -9.90
N GLY A 333 -3.02 -28.09 -9.40
CA GLY A 333 -2.77 -27.58 -8.06
C GLY A 333 -2.57 -28.68 -7.01
N ALA A 334 -1.77 -28.32 -6.01
CA ALA A 334 -1.56 -29.11 -4.81
C ALA A 334 -1.64 -28.27 -3.53
N LEU A 335 -1.94 -28.94 -2.41
CA LEU A 335 -1.88 -28.39 -1.06
C LEU A 335 -0.95 -29.24 -0.20
N TYR A 336 -0.21 -28.59 0.69
CA TYR A 336 0.72 -29.23 1.62
C TYR A 336 0.35 -28.85 3.05
N LEU A 337 0.11 -29.84 3.90
CA LEU A 337 -0.14 -29.66 5.33
C LEU A 337 1.17 -29.81 6.11
N TYR A 338 1.53 -28.81 6.89
CA TYR A 338 2.67 -28.79 7.78
C TYR A 338 2.20 -28.69 9.23
N HIS A 339 2.71 -29.58 10.08
CA HIS A 339 2.36 -29.56 11.49
C HIS A 339 3.14 -28.53 12.28
N GLY A 340 2.43 -27.88 13.21
CA GLY A 340 3.03 -27.07 14.26
C GLY A 340 3.87 -27.89 15.22
N THR A 341 4.74 -27.20 15.96
CA THR A 341 5.53 -27.74 17.07
C THR A 341 5.81 -26.63 18.08
N ARG A 342 6.19 -27.00 19.30
CA ARG A 342 6.72 -26.07 20.30
C ARG A 342 7.88 -25.19 19.80
N SER A 343 8.64 -25.68 18.82
CA SER A 343 9.81 -24.98 18.28
C SER A 343 9.51 -24.27 16.96
N GLY A 344 8.26 -24.08 16.57
CA GLY A 344 7.86 -23.52 15.27
C GLY A 344 7.22 -24.57 14.37
N LEU A 345 7.65 -24.72 13.13
CA LEU A 345 6.99 -25.61 12.16
C LEU A 345 7.86 -26.83 11.81
N ARG A 346 7.25 -28.00 11.61
CA ARG A 346 7.98 -29.15 11.04
C ARG A 346 8.37 -28.84 9.59
N PRO A 347 9.62 -29.13 9.16
CA PRO A 347 10.07 -28.79 7.81
C PRO A 347 9.52 -29.72 6.72
N ARG A 348 9.04 -30.91 7.09
CA ARG A 348 8.44 -31.87 6.15
C ARG A 348 6.92 -31.84 6.23
N PRO A 349 6.22 -31.85 5.08
CA PRO A 349 4.76 -31.89 5.09
C PRO A 349 4.30 -33.23 5.66
N ALA A 350 3.28 -33.17 6.51
CA ALA A 350 2.60 -34.35 7.03
C ALA A 350 1.74 -35.02 5.94
N GLN A 351 1.19 -34.20 5.05
CA GLN A 351 0.38 -34.68 3.93
C GLN A 351 0.50 -33.72 2.74
N SER A 352 0.48 -34.28 1.54
CA SER A 352 0.26 -33.55 0.30
C SER A 352 -1.05 -34.01 -0.37
N PHE A 353 -1.76 -33.07 -0.96
CA PHE A 353 -3.03 -33.26 -1.65
C PHE A 353 -2.90 -32.74 -3.07
N CYS A 354 -2.76 -33.62 -4.05
CA CYS A 354 -2.85 -33.25 -5.47
C CYS A 354 -4.27 -33.50 -5.98
N ASN A 355 -4.76 -32.66 -6.89
CA ASN A 355 -6.12 -32.76 -7.40
C ASN A 355 -6.39 -34.10 -8.11
N SER A 356 -5.41 -34.63 -8.84
CA SER A 356 -5.46 -35.96 -9.45
C SER A 356 -5.69 -37.07 -8.40
N LEU A 357 -5.05 -36.96 -7.23
CA LEU A 357 -5.21 -37.89 -6.10
C LEU A 357 -6.55 -37.71 -5.38
N LEU A 358 -7.06 -36.47 -5.28
CA LEU A 358 -8.35 -36.18 -4.64
C LEU A 358 -9.51 -36.77 -5.43
N LYS A 359 -9.53 -36.60 -6.76
CA LYS A 359 -10.54 -37.21 -7.64
C LYS A 359 -10.55 -38.72 -7.49
N LYS A 360 -9.37 -39.36 -7.52
CA LYS A 360 -9.23 -40.80 -7.35
C LYS A 360 -9.71 -41.28 -5.98
N LYS A 361 -9.34 -40.60 -4.89
CA LYS A 361 -9.83 -40.93 -3.53
C LYS A 361 -11.34 -40.75 -3.38
N LEU A 362 -11.92 -39.72 -3.99
CA LEU A 362 -13.38 -39.50 -4.03
C LEU A 362 -14.10 -40.59 -4.83
N GLU A 363 -13.54 -41.01 -5.96
CA GLU A 363 -14.07 -42.13 -6.76
C GLU A 363 -13.97 -43.46 -6.02
N ASP A 364 -12.84 -43.72 -5.35
CA ASP A 364 -12.63 -44.91 -4.54
C ASP A 364 -13.55 -44.92 -3.31
N ALA A 365 -13.73 -43.79 -2.63
CA ALA A 365 -14.67 -43.66 -1.51
C ALA A 365 -16.14 -43.86 -1.96
N LYS A 366 -16.51 -43.37 -3.14
CA LYS A 366 -17.81 -43.66 -3.76
C LYS A 366 -17.96 -45.15 -4.04
N ARG A 367 -16.93 -45.82 -4.59
CA ARG A 367 -16.94 -47.28 -4.82
C ARG A 367 -17.05 -48.10 -3.53
N HIS A 368 -16.46 -47.65 -2.43
CA HIS A 368 -16.52 -48.35 -1.15
C HIS A 368 -17.87 -48.17 -0.44
N ARG A 369 -18.60 -47.06 -0.65
CA ARG A 369 -19.98 -46.90 -0.16
C ARG A 369 -20.99 -47.84 -0.83
N TYR A 370 -20.69 -48.38 -2.02
CA TYR A 370 -21.53 -49.39 -2.69
C TYR A 370 -21.15 -50.84 -2.37
N ARG A 371 -20.14 -51.08 -1.51
CA ARG A 371 -19.72 -52.44 -1.12
C ARG A 371 -20.21 -52.90 0.26
N VAL A 372 -20.94 -52.05 0.99
CA VAL A 372 -21.53 -52.38 2.32
C VAL A 372 -23.05 -52.63 2.23
N LEU A 373 -23.61 -52.64 1.02
CA LEU A 373 -25.01 -52.98 0.74
C LEU A 373 -25.04 -54.03 -0.37
N LEU A 374 -24.63 -55.26 -0.06
CA LEU A 374 -25.03 -56.50 -0.74
C LEU A 374 -24.79 -57.68 0.19
#